data_AF-A0A1D3CVB9-F1
#
_entry.id   AF-A0A1D3CVB9-F1
#
_cell.length_a   1.000
_cell.length_b   1.000
_cell.length_c   1.000
_cell.angle_alpha   90.00
_cell.angle_beta   90.00
_cell.angle_gamma   90.00
#
_symmetry.space_group_name_H-M   'P 1'
#
loop_
_entity.id
_entity.type
_entity.pdbx_description
1 polymer ?
#
loop_
_entity_poly.entity_id
_entity_poly.type
_entity_poly.pdbx_seq_one_letter_code
_entity_poly.pdbx_strand_id
1 'polypeptide(L)'
;MEFRIEFAGGLEQLVYGESKSVSVSFSSASPDVRLFHVVSFVARHLLRSKPELFAVAYTPQDPEVSEQLHEAQQRAAATPAASDTKAEPGSANLSSTSFSTEDLLQGCMKVRGGVLALINETDAEILNGPETRVHHGDTLTFISTLHGG
;
A
#
# COMPACT_ATOMS: atom_id res chain seq x y z
N MET A 1 5.24 8.95 9.88
CA MET A 1 4.51 7.73 10.31
C MET A 1 5.34 6.52 9.90
N GLU A 2 5.35 5.46 10.68
CA GLU A 2 6.03 4.20 10.34
C GLU A 2 5.12 3.03 10.66
N PHE A 3 5.15 2.00 9.81
CA PHE A 3 4.47 0.72 10.03
C PHE A 3 5.25 -0.40 9.35
N ARG A 4 4.99 -1.64 9.79
CA ARG A 4 5.59 -2.84 9.22
C ARG A 4 4.63 -3.49 8.24
N ILE A 5 5.14 -3.96 7.11
CA ILE A 5 4.39 -4.75 6.13
C ILE A 5 5.01 -6.14 6.06
N GLU A 6 4.20 -7.17 6.17
CA GLU A 6 4.59 -8.57 6.09
C GLU A 6 3.88 -9.26 4.91
N PHE A 7 4.60 -10.17 4.24
CA PHE A 7 4.15 -10.89 3.06
C PHE A 7 4.31 -12.40 3.28
N ALA A 8 3.27 -13.14 2.94
CA ALA A 8 3.28 -14.60 2.98
C ALA A 8 2.46 -15.22 1.83
N GLY A 9 2.47 -16.55 1.75
CA GLY A 9 1.71 -17.29 0.73
C GLY A 9 2.30 -17.15 -0.68
N GLY A 10 3.60 -16.82 -0.80
CA GLY A 10 4.28 -16.61 -2.07
C GLY A 10 4.29 -15.16 -2.54
N LEU A 11 3.58 -14.24 -1.86
CA LEU A 11 3.63 -12.82 -2.18
C LEU A 11 5.03 -12.22 -1.95
N GLU A 12 5.80 -12.76 -1.01
CA GLU A 12 7.18 -12.32 -0.77
C GLU A 12 8.06 -12.44 -2.03
N GLN A 13 7.75 -13.38 -2.94
CA GLN A 13 8.47 -13.54 -4.21
C GLN A 13 8.14 -12.45 -5.23
N LEU A 14 7.07 -11.69 -5.01
CA LEU A 14 6.70 -10.56 -5.86
C LEU A 14 7.27 -9.24 -5.33
N VAL A 15 7.79 -9.21 -4.10
CA VAL A 15 8.40 -8.02 -3.50
C VAL A 15 9.83 -7.86 -4.04
N TYR A 16 10.29 -6.62 -4.23
CA TYR A 16 11.70 -6.37 -4.48
C TYR A 16 12.57 -7.05 -3.41
N GLY A 17 13.72 -7.61 -3.78
CA GLY A 17 14.59 -8.31 -2.82
C GLY A 17 13.98 -9.57 -2.16
N GLU A 18 12.83 -10.07 -2.63
CA GLU A 18 12.17 -11.29 -2.13
C GLU A 18 11.95 -11.30 -0.61
N SER A 19 11.65 -10.13 -0.05
CA SER A 19 11.58 -9.90 1.39
C SER A 19 10.22 -10.26 1.97
N LYS A 20 10.22 -10.99 3.09
CA LYS A 20 9.00 -11.33 3.85
C LYS A 20 8.45 -10.18 4.67
N SER A 21 9.29 -9.20 4.99
CA SER A 21 8.87 -8.02 5.73
C SER A 21 9.65 -6.78 5.31
N VAL A 22 8.97 -5.64 5.35
CA VAL A 22 9.51 -4.32 5.00
C VAL A 22 9.02 -3.34 6.05
N SER A 23 9.93 -2.59 6.67
CA SER A 23 9.56 -1.46 7.53
C SER A 23 9.58 -0.19 6.68
N VAL A 24 8.43 0.49 6.60
CA VAL A 24 8.27 1.70 5.79
C VAL A 24 8.05 2.91 6.69
N SER A 25 8.82 3.96 6.42
CA SER A 25 8.74 5.23 7.13
C SER A 25 8.36 6.37 6.19
N PHE A 26 7.49 7.25 6.66
CA PHE A 26 6.96 8.40 5.93
C PHE A 26 7.23 9.69 6.71
N SER A 27 7.67 10.72 5.98
CA SER A 27 8.16 11.99 6.53
C SER A 27 7.13 12.80 7.31
N SER A 28 5.83 12.59 7.10
CA SER A 28 4.75 13.23 7.85
C SER A 28 3.71 12.24 8.35
N ALA A 29 3.06 12.55 9.47
CA ALA A 29 1.88 11.83 9.94
C ALA A 29 0.66 12.37 9.17
N SER A 30 0.20 11.63 8.16
CA SER A 30 -1.11 11.92 7.56
C SER A 30 -2.20 11.48 8.55
N PRO A 31 -3.20 12.33 8.85
CA PRO A 31 -4.18 12.05 9.90
C PRO A 31 -5.16 10.93 9.53
N ASP A 32 -5.25 10.53 8.26
CA ASP A 32 -6.27 9.58 7.80
C ASP A 32 -5.74 8.60 6.75
N VAL A 33 -4.69 7.85 7.12
CA VAL A 33 -4.22 6.71 6.33
C VAL A 33 -5.21 5.55 6.50
N ARG A 34 -5.55 4.93 5.38
CA ARG A 34 -6.48 3.79 5.32
C ARG A 34 -5.85 2.63 4.58
N LEU A 35 -6.36 1.43 4.80
CA LEU A 35 -5.80 0.22 4.21
C LEU A 35 -5.73 0.32 2.67
N PHE A 36 -6.73 0.93 2.01
CA PHE A 36 -6.70 1.09 0.55
C PHE A 36 -5.53 1.95 0.04
N HIS A 37 -5.06 2.91 0.84
CA HIS A 37 -3.87 3.71 0.54
C HIS A 37 -2.62 2.82 0.61
N VAL A 38 -2.50 2.02 1.68
CA VAL A 38 -1.38 1.09 1.86
C VAL A 38 -1.35 0.04 0.75
N VAL A 39 -2.49 -0.52 0.36
CA VAL A 39 -2.59 -1.49 -0.74
C VAL A 39 -2.16 -0.86 -2.07
N SER A 40 -2.61 0.36 -2.36
CA SER A 40 -2.16 1.10 -3.55
C SER A 40 -0.65 1.31 -3.53
N PHE A 41 -0.11 1.77 -2.39
CA PHE A 41 1.32 1.98 -2.20
C PHE A 41 2.15 0.69 -2.41
N VAL A 42 1.75 -0.43 -1.78
CA VAL A 42 2.42 -1.73 -1.94
C VAL A 42 2.47 -2.14 -3.42
N ALA A 43 1.32 -2.06 -4.10
CA ALA A 43 1.19 -2.46 -5.50
C ALA A 43 2.08 -1.63 -6.44
N ARG A 44 2.31 -0.35 -6.12
CA ARG A 44 3.07 0.59 -6.96
C ARG A 44 4.57 0.62 -6.67
N HIS A 45 4.95 0.45 -5.40
CA HIS A 45 6.31 0.75 -4.95
C HIS A 45 7.06 -0.47 -4.40
N LEU A 46 6.38 -1.48 -3.87
CA LEU A 46 7.04 -2.63 -3.23
C LEU A 46 7.07 -3.88 -4.10
N LEU A 47 6.13 -4.04 -5.03
CA LEU A 47 6.08 -5.20 -5.92
C LEU A 47 6.95 -5.00 -7.17
N ARG A 48 7.82 -5.97 -7.44
CA ARG A 48 8.67 -6.04 -8.64
C ARG A 48 7.92 -6.55 -9.87
N SER A 49 6.88 -7.35 -9.67
CA SER A 49 6.12 -7.97 -10.75
C SER A 49 4.70 -8.37 -10.32
N LYS A 50 3.81 -8.47 -11.31
CA LYS A 50 2.42 -8.93 -11.18
C LYS A 50 1.58 -8.23 -10.08
N PRO A 51 1.57 -6.89 -9.98
CA PRO A 51 0.76 -6.19 -8.97
C PRO A 51 -0.74 -6.45 -9.08
N GLU A 52 -1.23 -6.85 -10.26
CA GLU A 52 -2.62 -7.24 -10.52
C GLU A 52 -3.07 -8.54 -9.84
N LEU A 53 -2.11 -9.36 -9.38
CA LEU A 53 -2.39 -10.55 -8.55
C LEU A 53 -2.60 -10.16 -7.08
N PHE A 54 -2.02 -9.05 -6.65
CA PHE A 54 -2.12 -8.57 -5.28
C PHE A 54 -3.32 -7.64 -5.09
N ALA A 55 -3.55 -6.69 -5.99
CA ALA A 55 -4.52 -5.62 -5.80
C ALA A 55 -5.34 -5.30 -7.06
N VAL A 56 -6.52 -4.73 -6.83
CA VAL A 56 -7.44 -4.21 -7.85
C VAL A 56 -7.87 -2.80 -7.51
N ALA A 57 -8.36 -2.05 -8.49
CA ALA A 57 -8.91 -0.72 -8.26
C ALA A 57 -10.06 -0.75 -7.23
N TYR A 58 -10.10 0.27 -6.38
CA TYR A 58 -11.12 0.43 -5.36
C TYR A 58 -11.66 1.85 -5.37
N THR A 59 -12.98 1.96 -5.27
CA THR A 59 -13.67 3.24 -5.05
C THR A 59 -14.14 3.28 -3.59
N PRO A 60 -13.64 4.23 -2.77
CA PRO A 60 -14.12 4.43 -1.41
C PRO A 60 -15.64 4.55 -1.37
N GLN A 61 -16.28 3.98 -0.35
CA GLN A 61 -17.75 4.00 -0.26
C GLN A 61 -18.25 5.31 0.36
N ASP A 62 -17.44 5.94 1.21
CA ASP A 62 -17.73 7.25 1.77
C ASP A 62 -17.59 8.35 0.69
N PRO A 63 -18.68 9.10 0.36
CA PRO A 63 -18.65 10.17 -0.62
C PRO A 63 -17.68 11.29 -0.27
N GLU A 64 -17.55 11.64 1.01
CA GLU A 64 -16.67 12.74 1.45
C GLU A 64 -15.20 12.41 1.18
N VAL A 65 -14.84 11.15 1.39
CA VAL A 65 -13.50 10.61 1.16
C VAL A 65 -13.18 10.56 -0.32
N SER A 66 -14.16 10.14 -1.12
CA SER A 66 -14.04 10.08 -2.58
C SER A 66 -13.83 11.48 -3.19
N GLU A 67 -14.55 12.49 -2.69
CA GLU A 67 -14.40 13.88 -3.10
C GLU A 67 -13.04 14.46 -2.71
N GLN A 68 -12.62 14.28 -1.45
CA GLN A 68 -11.30 14.75 -0.97
C GLN A 68 -10.14 14.16 -1.78
N LEU A 69 -10.22 12.88 -2.14
CA LEU A 69 -9.21 12.20 -2.96
C LEU A 69 -9.21 12.71 -4.41
N HIS A 70 -10.38 12.94 -5.01
CA HIS A 70 -10.51 13.53 -6.34
C HIS A 70 -9.90 14.94 -6.40
N GLU A 71 -10.17 15.77 -5.40
CA GLU A 71 -9.59 17.11 -5.31
C GLU A 71 -8.08 17.08 -5.14
N ALA A 72 -7.56 16.17 -4.30
CA ALA A 72 -6.12 16.01 -4.10
C ALA A 72 -5.41 15.59 -5.39
N GLN A 73 -6.00 14.66 -6.15
CA GLN A 73 -5.48 14.24 -7.46
C GLN A 73 -5.55 15.37 -8.50
N GLN A 74 -6.62 16.16 -8.53
CA GLN A 74 -6.72 17.31 -9.43
C GLN A 74 -5.72 18.43 -9.08
N ARG A 75 -5.50 18.70 -7.79
CA ARG A 75 -4.46 19.66 -7.34
C ARG A 75 -3.05 19.19 -7.69
N ALA A 76 -2.77 17.89 -7.52
CA ALA A 76 -1.49 17.31 -7.94
C ALA A 76 -1.28 17.40 -9.45
N ALA A 77 -2.34 17.23 -10.26
CA ALA A 77 -2.28 17.36 -11.71
C ALA A 77 -2.16 18.80 -12.23
N ALA A 78 -2.62 19.80 -11.45
CA ALA A 78 -2.55 21.22 -11.82
C ALA A 78 -1.19 21.88 -11.52
N THR A 79 -0.28 21.19 -10.84
CA THR A 79 1.12 21.61 -10.65
C THR A 79 1.99 20.85 -11.65
N PRO A 80 2.76 21.51 -12.54
CA PRO A 80 3.65 20.80 -13.45
C PRO A 80 4.84 20.28 -12.64
N ALA A 81 4.72 19.08 -12.08
CA ALA A 81 5.83 18.38 -11.47
C ALA A 81 6.79 17.93 -12.59
N ALA A 82 7.94 18.61 -12.62
CA ALA A 82 9.10 18.21 -13.36
C ALA A 82 9.57 16.80 -12.94
N SER A 83 10.23 16.14 -13.89
CA SER A 83 11.03 14.92 -13.77
C SER A 83 10.29 13.64 -13.37
N ASP A 84 9.91 12.90 -14.41
CA ASP A 84 10.16 11.46 -14.49
C ASP A 84 11.61 11.18 -14.05
N THR A 85 11.80 10.88 -12.78
CA THR A 85 12.89 10.01 -12.35
C THR A 85 12.22 8.88 -11.61
N LYS A 86 11.79 7.88 -12.38
CA LYS A 86 11.57 6.55 -11.85
C LYS A 86 12.88 6.15 -11.16
N ALA A 87 12.95 6.31 -9.85
CA ALA A 87 14.01 5.71 -9.07
C ALA A 87 13.85 4.21 -9.25
N GLU A 88 14.60 3.62 -10.18
CA GLU A 88 14.83 2.19 -10.23
C GLU A 88 15.36 1.82 -8.83
N PRO A 89 14.64 1.01 -8.03
CA PRO A 89 15.17 0.51 -6.79
C PRO A 89 16.18 -0.57 -7.16
N GLY A 90 17.37 -0.12 -7.56
CA GLY A 90 18.50 -0.96 -7.85
C GLY A 90 18.89 -1.69 -6.59
N SER A 91 18.50 -2.97 -6.50
CA SER A 91 19.05 -3.95 -5.56
C SER A 91 19.19 -3.45 -4.11
N ALA A 92 18.25 -2.62 -3.63
CA ALA A 92 18.27 -2.12 -2.28
C ALA A 92 17.68 -3.18 -1.35
N ASN A 93 18.44 -3.53 -0.31
CA ASN A 93 17.98 -4.36 0.79
C ASN A 93 16.83 -3.61 1.51
N LEU A 94 15.57 -4.05 1.33
CA LEU A 94 14.34 -3.37 1.79
C LEU A 94 14.08 -3.48 3.30
N SER A 95 15.09 -3.84 4.10
CA SER A 95 14.90 -4.01 5.54
C SER A 95 14.38 -2.74 6.23
N SER A 96 14.72 -1.56 5.72
CA SER A 96 14.14 -0.28 6.11
C SER A 96 14.24 0.72 4.96
N THR A 97 13.10 1.31 4.56
CA THR A 97 13.06 2.28 3.45
C THR A 97 12.17 3.47 3.81
N SER A 98 12.55 4.65 3.35
CA SER A 98 11.77 5.89 3.55
C SER A 98 11.10 6.31 2.25
N PHE A 99 9.84 6.74 2.35
CA PHE A 99 9.01 7.19 1.24
C PHE A 99 8.35 8.53 1.57
N SER A 100 7.87 9.25 0.56
CA SER A 100 7.11 10.48 0.78
C SER A 100 5.68 10.15 1.23
N THR A 101 5.06 11.05 2.00
CA THR A 101 3.66 10.89 2.37
C THR A 101 2.75 10.95 1.14
N GLU A 102 3.14 11.69 0.09
CA GLU A 102 2.42 11.69 -1.19
C GLU A 102 2.37 10.31 -1.85
N ASP A 103 3.47 9.55 -1.84
CA ASP A 103 3.52 8.18 -2.38
C ASP A 103 2.50 7.27 -1.70
N LEU A 104 2.37 7.40 -0.37
CA LEU A 104 1.41 6.61 0.41
C LEU A 104 -0.04 6.93 0.05
N LEU A 105 -0.35 8.21 -0.16
CA LEU A 105 -1.71 8.68 -0.42
C LEU A 105 -2.09 8.57 -1.90
N GLN A 106 -1.18 8.11 -2.77
CA GLN A 106 -1.43 8.00 -4.18
C GLN A 106 -2.31 6.78 -4.51
N GLY A 107 -3.56 7.06 -4.88
CA GLY A 107 -4.47 6.06 -5.46
C GLY A 107 -5.25 5.24 -4.44
N CYS A 108 -6.19 4.46 -4.94
CA CYS A 108 -7.13 3.68 -4.14
C CYS A 108 -7.24 2.28 -4.70
N MET A 109 -6.74 1.29 -3.96
CA MET A 109 -6.78 -0.11 -4.35
C MET A 109 -7.23 -0.96 -3.17
N LYS A 110 -7.82 -2.12 -3.45
CA LYS A 110 -8.10 -3.14 -2.44
C LYS A 110 -7.40 -4.44 -2.82
N VAL A 111 -7.14 -5.29 -1.82
CA VAL A 111 -6.56 -6.61 -2.07
C VAL A 111 -7.48 -7.42 -3.00
N ARG A 112 -6.87 -8.18 -3.90
CA ARG A 112 -7.58 -9.07 -4.81
C ARG A 112 -8.20 -10.22 -4.02
N GLY A 113 -9.32 -10.76 -4.50
CA GLY A 113 -9.87 -12.01 -3.97
C GLY A 113 -8.81 -13.12 -3.97
N GLY A 114 -8.66 -13.80 -2.83
CA GLY A 114 -7.60 -14.78 -2.59
C GLY A 114 -6.30 -14.18 -2.00
N VAL A 115 -6.32 -12.92 -1.58
CA VAL A 115 -5.33 -12.32 -0.68
C VAL A 115 -6.05 -11.88 0.60
N LEU A 116 -5.56 -12.35 1.74
CA LEU A 116 -6.00 -11.91 3.06
C LEU A 116 -5.16 -10.72 3.52
N ALA A 117 -5.80 -9.73 4.14
CA ALA A 117 -5.15 -8.59 4.76
C ALA A 117 -5.46 -8.58 6.26
N LEU A 118 -4.42 -8.55 7.08
CA LEU A 118 -4.53 -8.44 8.53
C LEU A 118 -3.90 -7.13 8.99
N ILE A 119 -4.46 -6.51 10.02
CA ILE A 119 -3.87 -5.40 10.75
C ILE A 119 -3.74 -5.85 12.21
N ASN A 120 -2.51 -5.89 12.71
CA ASN A 120 -2.17 -6.39 14.05
C ASN A 120 -2.82 -7.77 14.31
N GLU A 121 -2.57 -8.73 13.41
CA GLU A 121 -3.11 -10.10 13.44
C GLU A 121 -4.65 -10.21 13.37
N THR A 122 -5.36 -9.10 13.15
CA THR A 122 -6.81 -9.05 13.06
C THR A 122 -7.25 -8.88 11.61
N ASP A 123 -8.24 -9.67 11.16
CA ASP A 123 -8.76 -9.59 9.80
C ASP A 123 -9.29 -8.18 9.49
N ALA A 124 -8.79 -7.56 8.43
CA ALA A 124 -9.20 -6.22 8.04
C ALA A 124 -10.69 -6.15 7.68
N GLU A 125 -11.30 -7.23 7.18
CA GLU A 125 -12.73 -7.24 6.81
C GLU A 125 -13.65 -6.94 8.02
N ILE A 126 -13.24 -7.31 9.23
CA ILE A 126 -13.99 -6.97 10.45
C ILE A 126 -13.62 -5.59 11.03
N LEU A 127 -12.63 -4.91 10.44
CA LEU A 127 -12.14 -3.59 10.83
C LEU A 127 -12.55 -2.47 9.84
N ASN A 128 -13.59 -2.71 9.04
CA ASN A 128 -14.06 -1.89 7.90
C ASN A 128 -13.32 -2.13 6.57
N GLY A 129 -12.68 -3.29 6.41
CA GLY A 129 -12.10 -3.75 5.16
C GLY A 129 -11.09 -2.74 4.59
N PRO A 130 -11.21 -2.35 3.31
CA PRO A 130 -10.31 -1.35 2.70
C PRO A 130 -10.29 0.01 3.40
N GLU A 131 -11.35 0.37 4.13
CA GLU A 131 -11.44 1.65 4.85
C GLU A 131 -10.88 1.60 6.27
N THR A 132 -10.34 0.46 6.70
CA THR A 132 -9.68 0.34 8.01
C THR A 132 -8.59 1.40 8.16
N ARG A 133 -8.61 2.13 9.28
CA ARG A 133 -7.57 3.12 9.59
C ARG A 133 -6.27 2.43 9.98
N VAL A 134 -5.17 2.96 9.45
CA VAL A 134 -3.82 2.47 9.74
C VAL A 134 -3.12 3.49 10.61
N HIS A 135 -2.51 3.03 11.70
CA HIS A 135 -1.84 3.84 12.70
C HIS A 135 -0.33 3.62 12.70
N HIS A 136 0.39 4.56 13.30
CA HIS A 136 1.82 4.43 13.49
C HIS A 136 2.11 3.23 14.41
N GLY A 137 3.04 2.38 14.00
CA GLY A 137 3.45 1.18 14.71
C GLY A 137 2.64 -0.06 14.34
N ASP A 138 1.61 0.05 13.51
CA ASP A 138 0.84 -1.10 13.06
C ASP A 138 1.68 -2.09 12.26
N THR A 139 1.30 -3.36 12.35
CA THR A 139 1.79 -4.43 11.48
C THR A 139 0.68 -4.83 10.52
N LEU A 140 0.92 -4.70 9.23
CA LEU A 140 0.01 -5.12 8.18
C LEU A 140 0.53 -6.39 7.52
N THR A 141 -0.26 -7.46 7.51
CA THR A 141 0.15 -8.75 6.97
C THR A 141 -0.71 -9.11 5.77
N PHE A 142 -0.07 -9.38 4.63
CA PHE A 142 -0.72 -9.80 3.40
C PHE A 142 -0.38 -11.25 3.07
N ILE A 143 -1.39 -12.11 2.96
CA ILE A 143 -1.23 -13.55 2.75
C ILE A 143 -1.99 -13.96 1.50
N SER A 144 -1.29 -14.42 0.46
CA SER A 144 -1.97 -15.07 -0.66
C SER A 144 -2.47 -16.46 -0.24
N THR A 145 -3.76 -16.69 -0.44
CA THR A 145 -4.43 -18.00 -0.28
C THR A 145 -4.72 -18.66 -1.62
N LEU A 146 -4.48 -17.96 -2.74
CA LEU A 146 -4.39 -18.58 -4.05
C LEU A 146 -3.15 -19.46 -4.08
N HIS A 147 -3.41 -20.77 -4.07
CA HIS A 147 -2.39 -21.79 -4.11
C HIS A 147 -1.73 -21.73 -5.50
N GLY A 148 -0.42 -21.46 -5.52
CA GLY A 148 0.41 -21.80 -6.68
C GLY A 148 0.45 -23.32 -6.80
N GLY A 149 -0.46 -23.87 -7.60
CA GLY A 149 -0.41 -25.23 -8.12
C GLY A 149 0.14 -25.21 -9.53
#